data_AF-A0A6G7GWN1-F1
#
_entry.id   AF-A0A6G7GWN1-F1
#
_cell.length_a   1.000
_cell.length_b   1.000
_cell.length_c   1.000
_cell.angle_alpha   90.00
_cell.angle_beta   90.00
_cell.angle_gamma   90.00
#
_symmetry.space_group_name_H-M   'P 1'
#
loop_
_entity.id
_entity.type
_entity.pdbx_description
1 polymer ?
#
loop_
_entity_poly.entity_id
_entity_poly.type
_entity_poly.pdbx_seq_one_letter_code
_entity_poly.pdbx_strand_id
1 'polypeptide(L)' 'MKYSFHPEAEIEFIEAIEYYEERKSGLGYDFAIEVYSAIERMIAFPKAWPIIEEDIRR' A
#
# COMPACT_ATOMS: atom_id res chain seq x y z
N MET A 1 -3.81 4.82 -15.15
CA MET A 1 -4.08 3.40 -14.80
C MET A 1 -4.94 3.40 -13.55
N LYS A 2 -5.88 2.47 -13.41
CA LYS A 2 -6.73 2.37 -12.21
C LYS A 2 -6.19 1.25 -11.32
N TYR A 3 -6.18 1.46 -10.01
CA TYR A 3 -5.93 0.42 -9.02
C TYR A 3 -7.15 0.35 -8.09
N SER A 4 -7.28 -0.79 -7.41
CA SER A 4 -8.29 -1.00 -6.37
C SER A 4 -7.70 -1.92 -5.32
N PHE A 5 -7.97 -1.64 -4.06
CA PHE A 5 -7.65 -2.58 -2.98
C PHE A 5 -8.61 -3.77 -3.04
N HIS A 6 -8.11 -4.94 -2.66
CA HIS A 6 -8.99 -6.00 -2.18
C HIS A 6 -9.68 -5.51 -0.90
N PRO A 7 -10.96 -5.81 -0.63
CA PRO A 7 -11.66 -5.30 0.55
C PRO A 7 -10.93 -5.58 1.87
N GLU A 8 -10.34 -6.77 2.01
CA GLU A 8 -9.55 -7.12 3.20
C GLU A 8 -8.26 -6.28 3.31
N ALA A 9 -7.60 -5.98 2.18
CA ALA A 9 -6.40 -5.15 2.17
C ALA A 9 -6.71 -3.68 2.51
N GLU A 10 -7.90 -3.19 2.15
CA GLU A 10 -8.35 -1.85 2.55
C GLU A 10 -8.59 -1.77 4.06
N ILE A 11 -9.19 -2.81 4.65
CA ILE A 11 -9.36 -2.93 6.11
C ILE A 11 -8.00 -2.95 6.81
N GLU A 12 -7.09 -3.83 6.39
CA GLU A 12 -5.74 -3.92 6.96
C GLU A 12 -4.97 -2.59 6.84
N PHE A 13 -5.13 -1.88 5.72
CA PHE A 13 -4.50 -0.58 5.51
C PHE A 13 -5.01 0.47 6.51
N ILE A 14 -6.32 0.54 6.73
CA ILE A 14 -6.93 1.48 7.69
C ILE A 14 -6.48 1.14 9.12
N GLU A 15 -6.52 -0.14 9.51
CA GLU A 15 -6.08 -0.60 10.82
C GLU A 15 -4.60 -0.27 11.07
N ALA A 16 -3.74 -0.40 10.05
CA ALA A 16 -2.32 -0.04 10.14
C ALA A 16 -2.13 1.48 10.32
N ILE A 17 -2.91 2.31 9.62
CA ILE A 17 -2.87 3.78 9.80
C ILE A 17 -3.22 4.13 11.25
N GLU A 18 -4.32 3.59 11.77
CA GLU A 18 -4.77 3.83 13.14
C GLU A 18 -3.71 3.38 14.16
N TYR A 19 -3.20 2.16 14.00
CA TYR A 19 -2.15 1.62 14.86
C TYR A 19 -0.92 2.53 14.90
N TYR A 20 -0.42 3.01 13.75
CA TYR A 20 0.77 3.84 13.71
C TYR A 20 0.53 5.24 14.27
N GLU A 21 -0.65 5.83 14.05
CA GLU A 21 -1.01 7.13 14.63
C GLU A 21 -1.06 7.06 16.17
N GLU A 22 -1.56 5.96 16.74
CA GLU A 22 -1.53 5.72 18.19
C GLU A 22 -0.10 5.61 18.75
N ARG A 23 0.87 5.11 17.96
CA ARG A 23 2.27 5.00 18.40
C ARG A 23 2.97 6.36 18.45
N LYS A 24 2.67 7.24 17.49
CA LYS A 24 3.23 8.58 17.41
C LYS A 24 2.34 9.42 16.51
N SER A 25 1.92 10.59 17.00
CA SER A 25 1.13 11.49 16.18
C SER A 25 1.86 11.86 14.88
N GLY A 26 1.12 11.77 13.77
CA GLY A 26 1.59 11.96 12.41
C GLY A 26 2.14 10.70 11.74
N LEU A 27 2.45 9.64 12.47
CA LEU A 27 3.07 8.44 11.88
C LEU A 27 2.08 7.64 11.03
N GLY A 28 0.78 7.63 11.36
CA GLY A 28 -0.23 6.98 10.53
C GLY A 28 -0.38 7.69 9.18
N TYR A 29 -0.29 9.02 9.19
CA TYR A 29 -0.28 9.83 7.97
C TYR A 29 0.96 9.58 7.10
N ASP A 30 2.14 9.58 7.71
CA ASP A 30 3.40 9.27 7.01
C ASP A 30 3.35 7.87 6.38
N PHE A 31 2.82 6.87 7.11
CA PHE A 31 2.62 5.52 6.61
C PHE A 31 1.67 5.49 5.39
N ALA A 32 0.53 6.18 5.46
CA ALA A 32 -0.42 6.26 4.35
C ALA A 32 0.21 6.85 3.09
N ILE A 33 0.99 7.93 3.23
CA ILE A 33 1.72 8.54 2.10
C ILE A 33 2.66 7.54 1.43
N GLU A 34 3.43 6.79 2.23
CA GLU A 34 4.38 5.83 1.68
C GLU A 34 3.69 4.68 0.93
N VAL A 35 2.56 4.20 1.43
CA VAL A 35 1.74 3.18 0.75
C VAL A 35 1.22 3.71 -0.59
N TYR A 36 0.63 4.91 -0.62
CA TYR A 36 0.17 5.49 -1.88
C TYR A 36 1.31 5.75 -2.86
N SER A 37 2.44 6.25 -2.38
CA SER A 37 3.64 6.45 -3.19
C SER A 37 4.17 5.14 -3.77
N ALA A 38 4.09 4.03 -3.02
CA ALA A 38 4.44 2.70 -3.52
C ALA A 38 3.51 2.26 -4.66
N ILE A 39 2.18 2.46 -4.51
CA ILE A 39 1.20 2.15 -5.56
C ILE A 39 1.46 2.98 -6.82
N GLU A 40 1.76 4.27 -6.69
CA GLU A 40 2.11 5.12 -7.82
C GLU A 40 3.34 4.59 -8.58
N ARG A 41 4.37 4.14 -7.85
CA ARG A 41 5.54 3.50 -8.46
C ARG A 41 5.17 2.19 -9.15
N MET A 42 4.28 1.38 -8.57
CA MET A 42 3.79 0.13 -9.18
C MET A 42 3.06 0.38 -10.49
N ILE A 43 2.23 1.43 -10.54
CA ILE A 43 1.52 1.85 -11.74
C ILE A 43 2.48 2.37 -12.81
N ALA A 44 3.48 3.17 -12.42
CA ALA A 44 4.47 3.71 -13.34
C ALA A 44 5.41 2.63 -13.91
N PHE A 45 5.74 1.61 -13.10
CA PHE A 45 6.68 0.55 -13.46
C PHE A 45 6.08 -0.85 -13.20
N PRO A 46 5.06 -1.28 -13.94
CA PRO A 46 4.30 -2.51 -13.66
C PRO A 46 5.10 -3.81 -13.78
N LYS A 47 6.33 -3.76 -14.31
CA LYS A 47 7.25 -4.90 -14.45
C LYS A 47 8.48 -4.81 -13.53
N ALA A 48 8.58 -3.77 -12.69
CA ALA A 48 9.75 -3.58 -11.83
C ALA A 48 9.84 -4.60 -10.69
N TRP A 49 8.71 -5.16 -10.25
CA TRP A 49 8.67 -6.16 -9.20
C TRP A 49 8.67 -7.59 -9.76
N PRO A 50 9.40 -8.53 -9.10
CA PRO A 50 9.47 -9.91 -9.52
C PRO A 50 8.12 -10.60 -9.41
N ILE A 51 7.86 -11.51 -10.35
CA ILE A 51 6.68 -12.37 -10.35
C ILE A 51 6.86 -13.42 -9.24
N ILE A 52 5.85 -13.56 -8.39
CA ILE A 52 5.76 -14.62 -7.39
C ILE A 52 4.95 -15.78 -7.98
N GLU A 53 3.78 -15.47 -8.54
CA GLU A 53 2.86 -16.38 -9.24
C GLU A 53 2.27 -15.65 -10.47
N GLU A 54 1.64 -16.35 -11.42
CA GLU A 54 1.25 -15.81 -12.74
C GLU A 54 0.74 -14.36 -12.71
N ASP A 55 -0.20 -14.05 -11.81
CA ASP A 55 -0.83 -12.73 -11.68
C ASP A 55 -0.39 -11.96 -10.41
N ILE A 56 0.59 -12.46 -9.67
CA ILE A 56 1.05 -11.88 -8.39
C ILE A 56 2.50 -11.41 -8.53
N ARG A 57 2.74 -10.13 -8.25
CA ARG A 57 4.08 -9.54 -8.13
C ARG A 57 4.35 -9.15 -6.68
N ARG A 58 5.62 -9.19 -6.30
CA ARG A 58 6.09 -8.72 -4.98
C ARG A 58 5.91 -7.21 -4.83
#